data_AF-A0A7K0D009-F1
#
_entry.id   AF-A0A7K0D009-F1
#
_cell.length_a   1.000
_cell.length_b   1.000
_cell.length_c   1.000
_cell.angle_alpha   90.00
_cell.angle_beta   90.00
_cell.angle_gamma   90.00
#
_symmetry.space_group_name_H-M   'P 1'
#
loop_
_entity.id
_entity.type
_entity.pdbx_description
1 polymer ?
#
loop_
_entity_poly.entity_id
_entity_poly.type
_entity_poly.pdbx_seq_one_letter_code
_entity_poly.pdbx_strand_id
1 'polypeptide(L)'
;MAGKLEANVDQMNTFSKNMEDQHQKLITHIQSTKADQEQTTASWSGQARSAFDQFMERYYEQAQAMNNKLSNTVESLMKTADSYSKQDEEFQAQISKQNSSLDLPAI
;
A
#
# COMPACT_ATOMS: atom_id res chain seq x y z
N MET A 1 -16.45 6.01 23.89
CA MET A 1 -16.18 4.85 23.01
C MET A 1 -14.76 4.98 22.44
N ALA A 2 -13.75 5.00 23.31
CA ALA A 2 -12.34 5.28 22.97
C ALA A 2 -11.45 4.04 23.15
N GLY A 3 -11.98 2.86 22.83
CA GLY A 3 -11.30 1.57 23.05
C GLY A 3 -11.02 0.79 21.76
N LYS A 4 -11.07 1.44 20.59
CA LYS A 4 -10.95 0.74 19.29
C LYS A 4 -10.20 1.50 18.19
N LEU A 5 -9.72 2.72 18.48
CA LEU A 5 -9.00 3.58 17.52
C LEU A 5 -7.49 3.64 17.75
N GLU A 6 -7.00 3.06 18.86
CA GLU A 6 -5.63 2.54 19.02
C GLU A 6 -5.37 1.34 18.08
N ALA A 7 -6.14 1.24 16.98
CA ALA A 7 -6.01 0.27 15.92
C ALA A 7 -4.74 0.54 15.12
N ASN A 8 -3.63 0.21 15.77
CA ASN A 8 -2.61 -0.63 15.20
C ASN A 8 -1.73 0.02 14.13
N VAL A 9 -1.17 1.19 14.48
CA VAL A 9 -0.06 1.81 13.74
C VAL A 9 1.04 0.79 13.42
N ASP A 10 1.34 -0.13 14.35
CA ASP A 10 2.29 -1.22 14.13
C ASP A 10 1.82 -2.25 13.08
N GLN A 11 0.55 -2.67 13.07
CA GLN A 11 0.00 -3.50 12.00
C GLN A 11 -0.09 -2.73 10.67
N MET A 12 -0.37 -1.44 10.67
CA MET A 12 -0.37 -0.61 9.46
C MET A 12 1.04 -0.48 8.88
N ASN A 13 2.05 -0.27 9.73
CA ASN A 13 3.45 -0.27 9.33
C ASN A 13 3.90 -1.66 8.83
N THR A 14 3.49 -2.72 9.51
CA THR A 14 3.78 -4.11 9.09
C THR A 14 3.11 -4.44 7.76
N PHE A 15 1.85 -4.06 7.60
CA PHE A 15 1.11 -4.21 6.36
C PHE A 15 1.76 -3.43 5.22
N SER A 16 2.19 -2.19 5.47
CA SER A 16 2.88 -1.36 4.47
C SER A 16 4.18 -2.01 4.01
N LYS A 17 5.03 -2.47 4.92
CA LYS A 17 6.25 -3.23 4.59
C LYS A 17 5.95 -4.50 3.80
N ASN A 18 4.95 -5.27 4.23
CA ASN A 18 4.54 -6.47 3.51
C ASN A 18 4.09 -6.14 2.08
N MET A 19 3.38 -5.02 1.88
CA MET A 19 2.93 -4.60 0.56
C MET A 19 4.07 -4.08 -0.32
N GLU A 20 5.06 -3.38 0.24
CA GLU A 20 6.30 -3.03 -0.47
C GLU A 20 7.07 -4.28 -0.91
N ASP A 21 7.21 -5.27 -0.03
CA ASP A 21 7.83 -6.56 -0.36
C ASP A 21 7.07 -7.30 -1.47
N GLN A 22 5.74 -7.35 -1.40
CA GLN A 22 4.92 -7.97 -2.44
C GLN A 22 5.02 -7.20 -3.75
N HIS A 23 5.07 -5.86 -3.72
CA HIS A 23 5.27 -5.03 -4.89
C HIS A 23 6.59 -5.35 -5.59
N GLN A 24 7.68 -5.46 -4.83
CA GLN A 24 9.00 -5.80 -5.37
C GLN A 24 9.05 -7.23 -5.94
N LYS A 25 8.39 -8.18 -5.27
CA LYS A 25 8.26 -9.56 -5.77
C LYS A 25 7.49 -9.61 -7.08
N LEU A 26 6.40 -8.83 -7.20
CA LEU A 26 5.61 -8.75 -8.42
C LEU A 26 6.42 -8.21 -9.60
N ILE A 27 7.21 -7.15 -9.39
CA ILE A 27 8.12 -6.61 -10.42
C ILE A 27 9.13 -7.68 -10.86
N THR A 28 9.75 -8.35 -9.90
CA THR A 28 10.74 -9.40 -10.17
C THR A 28 10.13 -10.55 -10.97
N HIS A 29 8.94 -11.01 -10.58
CA HIS A 29 8.23 -12.07 -11.30
C HIS A 29 7.85 -11.64 -12.72
N ILE A 30 7.34 -10.43 -12.91
CA ILE A 30 7.04 -9.88 -14.25
C ILE A 30 8.28 -9.93 -15.15
N GLN A 31 9.43 -9.48 -14.63
CA GLN A 31 10.70 -9.48 -15.37
C GLN A 31 11.16 -10.90 -15.71
N SER A 32 11.08 -11.83 -14.75
CA SER A 32 11.41 -13.25 -14.97
C SER A 32 10.52 -13.85 -16.05
N THR A 33 9.20 -13.66 -15.95
CA THR A 33 8.23 -14.18 -16.93
C THR A 33 8.49 -13.62 -18.33
N LYS A 34 8.99 -12.38 -18.44
CA LYS A 34 9.38 -11.80 -19.73
C LYS A 34 10.59 -12.50 -20.33
N ALA A 35 11.61 -12.77 -19.53
CA ALA A 35 12.76 -13.56 -19.99
C ALA A 35 12.34 -14.97 -20.42
N ASP A 36 11.45 -15.62 -19.65
CA ASP A 36 10.91 -16.95 -19.98
C ASP A 36 10.09 -16.92 -21.28
N GLN A 37 9.32 -15.86 -21.52
CA GLN A 37 8.59 -15.63 -22.77
C GLN A 37 9.54 -15.50 -23.96
N GLU A 38 10.57 -14.67 -23.84
CA GLU A 38 11.58 -14.50 -24.91
C GLU A 38 12.26 -15.83 -25.24
N GLN A 39 12.59 -16.64 -24.23
CA GLN A 39 13.19 -17.96 -24.43
C GLN A 39 12.21 -18.96 -25.07
N THR A 40 10.96 -18.98 -24.61
CA THR A 40 9.91 -19.89 -25.11
C THR A 40 9.54 -19.58 -26.55
N THR A 41 9.48 -18.30 -26.91
CA THR A 41 9.10 -17.83 -28.25
C THR A 41 10.28 -17.66 -29.20
N ALA A 42 11.51 -17.94 -28.75
CA ALA A 42 12.73 -17.74 -29.55
C ALA A 42 12.69 -18.46 -30.90
N SER A 43 12.14 -19.68 -30.93
CA SER A 43 11.97 -20.48 -32.15
C SER A 43 10.60 -20.29 -32.82
N TRP A 44 9.68 -19.57 -32.18
CA TRP A 44 8.35 -19.36 -32.69
C TRP A 44 8.37 -18.23 -33.73
N SER A 45 7.61 -18.42 -34.80
CA SER A 45 7.44 -17.41 -35.86
C SER A 45 5.99 -17.40 -36.34
N GLY A 46 5.59 -16.29 -36.98
CA GLY A 46 4.25 -16.13 -37.53
C GLY A 46 3.17 -15.79 -36.48
N GLN A 47 1.92 -16.11 -36.81
CA GLN A 47 0.74 -15.66 -36.06
C GLN A 47 0.67 -16.19 -34.62
N ALA A 48 1.20 -17.37 -34.33
CA ALA A 48 1.21 -17.93 -32.97
C ALA A 48 2.07 -17.10 -32.01
N ARG A 49 3.24 -16.65 -32.47
CA ARG A 49 4.10 -15.73 -31.70
C ARG A 49 3.42 -14.38 -31.47
N SER A 50 2.84 -13.80 -32.54
CA SER A 50 2.17 -12.50 -32.43
C SER A 50 0.97 -12.53 -31.48
N ALA A 51 0.17 -13.61 -31.49
CA ALA A 51 -0.95 -13.77 -30.56
C ALA A 51 -0.48 -13.92 -29.10
N PHE A 52 0.62 -14.66 -28.88
CA PHE A 52 1.21 -14.81 -27.56
C PHE A 52 1.80 -13.50 -27.04
N ASP A 53 2.54 -12.77 -27.88
CA ASP A 53 3.13 -11.48 -27.53
C ASP A 53 2.04 -10.46 -27.12
N GLN A 54 0.91 -10.40 -27.87
CA GLN A 54 -0.23 -9.55 -27.53
C GLN A 54 -0.90 -9.95 -26.20
N PHE A 55 -1.01 -11.24 -25.92
CA PHE A 55 -1.52 -11.72 -24.63
C PHE A 55 -0.61 -11.30 -23.48
N MET A 56 0.70 -11.48 -23.64
CA MET A 56 1.69 -11.15 -22.63
C MET A 56 1.79 -9.64 -22.39
N GLU A 57 1.68 -8.82 -23.44
CA GLU A 57 1.60 -7.36 -23.32
C GLU A 57 0.44 -6.94 -22.41
N ARG A 58 -0.78 -7.44 -22.67
CA ARG A 58 -1.96 -7.17 -21.82
C ARG A 58 -1.81 -7.71 -20.41
N TYR A 59 -1.14 -8.85 -20.24
CA TYR A 59 -0.84 -9.40 -18.92
C TYR A 59 0.07 -8.45 -18.14
N TYR A 60 1.13 -7.94 -18.76
CA TYR A 60 2.06 -7.01 -18.12
C TYR A 60 1.43 -5.65 -17.82
N GLU A 61 0.59 -5.11 -18.71
CA GLU A 61 -0.19 -3.90 -18.44
C GLU A 61 -1.06 -4.06 -17.19
N GLN A 62 -1.78 -5.17 -17.09
CA GLN A 62 -2.64 -5.45 -15.93
C GLN A 62 -1.81 -5.67 -14.66
N ALA A 63 -0.68 -6.37 -14.75
CA ALA A 63 0.19 -6.62 -13.62
C ALA A 63 0.81 -5.31 -13.10
N GLN A 64 1.26 -4.42 -13.98
CA GLN A 64 1.72 -3.07 -13.61
C GLN A 64 0.60 -2.22 -12.99
N ALA A 65 -0.59 -2.23 -13.59
CA ALA A 65 -1.74 -1.50 -13.07
C ALA A 65 -2.14 -1.98 -11.66
N MET A 66 -2.11 -3.30 -11.43
CA MET A 66 -2.32 -3.88 -10.11
C MET A 66 -1.24 -3.43 -9.12
N ASN A 67 0.02 -3.43 -9.55
CA ASN A 67 1.14 -3.04 -8.71
C ASN A 67 1.08 -1.56 -8.30
N ASN A 68 0.63 -0.68 -9.20
CA ASN A 68 0.38 0.73 -8.92
C ASN A 68 -0.78 0.91 -7.92
N LYS A 69 -1.85 0.12 -8.06
CA LYS A 69 -2.98 0.14 -7.10
C LYS A 69 -2.55 -0.29 -5.70
N LEU A 70 -1.66 -1.28 -5.58
CA LEU A 70 -1.10 -1.69 -4.29
C LEU A 70 -0.34 -0.54 -3.63
N SER A 71 0.55 0.13 -4.37
CA SER A 71 1.28 1.30 -3.87
C SER A 71 0.35 2.44 -3.44
N ASN A 72 -0.63 2.82 -4.26
CA ASN A 72 -1.62 3.85 -3.92
C ASN A 72 -2.45 3.49 -2.68
N THR A 73 -2.77 2.20 -2.51
CA THR A 73 -3.51 1.71 -1.35
C THR A 73 -2.67 1.90 -0.08
N VAL A 74 -1.39 1.54 -0.11
CA VAL A 74 -0.46 1.75 1.01
C VAL A 74 -0.35 3.22 1.37
N GLU A 75 -0.12 4.10 0.38
CA GLU A 75 -0.03 5.55 0.63
C GLU A 75 -1.31 6.11 1.27
N SER A 76 -2.47 5.67 0.79
CA SER A 76 -3.76 6.09 1.34
C SER A 76 -3.96 5.59 2.77
N LEU A 77 -3.52 4.36 3.05
CA LEU A 77 -3.58 3.75 4.38
C LEU A 77 -2.67 4.48 5.36
N MET A 78 -1.44 4.82 4.94
CA MET A 78 -0.49 5.60 5.75
C MET A 78 -0.98 7.03 6.02
N LYS A 79 -1.54 7.73 5.02
CA LYS A 79 -2.17 9.04 5.22
C LYS A 79 -3.32 8.99 6.23
N THR A 80 -4.13 7.94 6.14
CA THR A 80 -5.23 7.73 7.07
C THR A 80 -4.69 7.50 8.49
N ALA A 81 -3.65 6.68 8.65
CA ALA A 81 -2.99 6.44 9.93
C ALA A 81 -2.44 7.74 10.56
N ASP A 82 -1.71 8.55 9.78
CA ASP A 82 -1.16 9.83 10.22
C ASP A 82 -2.26 10.82 10.63
N SER A 83 -3.37 10.87 9.88
CA SER A 83 -4.52 11.70 10.23
C SER A 83 -5.17 11.30 11.54
N TYR A 84 -5.28 9.99 11.84
CA TYR A 84 -5.83 9.51 13.11
C TYR A 84 -4.90 9.86 14.28
N SER A 85 -3.58 9.67 14.12
CA SER A 85 -2.60 10.03 15.15
C SER A 85 -2.69 11.52 15.52
N LYS A 86 -2.81 12.39 14.52
CA LYS A 86 -2.93 13.84 14.73
C LYS A 86 -4.22 14.23 15.44
N GLN A 87 -5.35 13.60 15.09
CA GLN A 87 -6.62 13.85 15.77
C GLN A 87 -6.58 13.45 17.25
N ASP A 88 -5.94 12.32 17.58
CA ASP A 88 -5.80 11.88 18.97
C ASP A 88 -4.92 12.85 19.78
N GLU A 89 -3.80 13.31 19.22
CA GLU A 89 -2.95 14.33 19.86
C GLU A 89 -3.70 15.65 20.10
N GLU A 90 -4.44 16.13 19.10
CA GLU A 90 -5.25 17.35 19.22
C GLU A 90 -6.35 17.21 20.28
N PHE A 91 -7.03 16.06 20.32
CA PHE A 91 -8.07 15.78 21.31
C PHE A 91 -7.51 15.71 22.73
N GLN A 92 -6.37 15.05 22.93
CA GLN A 92 -5.66 15.03 24.22
C GLN A 92 -5.22 16.42 24.65
N ALA A 93 -4.69 17.23 23.73
CA ALA A 93 -4.30 18.61 24.02
C ALA A 93 -5.52 19.48 24.41
N GLN A 94 -6.67 19.23 23.80
CA GLN A 94 -7.91 19.94 24.12
C GLN A 94 -8.49 19.52 25.48
N ILE A 95 -8.48 18.23 25.81
CA ILE A 95 -8.86 17.72 27.13
C ILE A 95 -7.93 18.28 28.21
N SER A 96 -6.61 18.24 27.98
CA SER A 96 -5.62 18.80 28.90
C SER A 96 -5.92 20.27 29.20
N LYS A 97 -6.17 21.09 28.16
CA LYS A 97 -6.54 22.51 28.33
C LYS A 97 -7.84 22.70 29.12
N GLN A 98 -8.86 21.88 28.88
CA GLN A 98 -10.12 21.97 29.64
C GLN A 98 -9.94 21.56 31.11
N ASN A 99 -9.19 20.49 31.37
CA ASN A 99 -8.95 20.00 32.72
C ASN A 99 -8.12 21.01 33.53
N SER A 100 -7.12 21.65 32.91
CA SER A 100 -6.37 22.76 33.51
C SER A 100 -7.22 24.02 33.75
N SER A 101 -8.32 24.21 33.03
CA SER A 101 -9.24 25.34 33.23
C SER A 101 -10.27 25.10 34.35
N LEU A 102 -10.57 23.83 34.64
CA LEU A 102 -11.42 23.41 35.77
C LEU A 102 -10.66 23.44 37.10
N ASP A 103 -9.32 23.46 37.06
CA ASP A 103 -8.41 23.54 38.21
C ASP A 103 -7.93 25.00 38.42
N LEU A 104 -8.86 25.90 38.74
CA LEU A 104 -8.56 27.27 39.17
C LEU A 104 -9.33 27.61 40.47
N PRO A 105 -8.76 28.45 41.35
CA PRO A 105 -8.26 28.05 42.68
C PRO A 105 -9.28 28.10 43.83
N ALA A 106 -8.96 27.40 44.92
CA ALA A 106 -9.67 27.47 46.20
C ALA A 106 -9.77 28.91 46.71
N ILE A 107 -10.99 29.38 46.97
CA ILE A 107 -11.29 30.56 47.80
C ILE A 107 -11.33 30.10 49.26
#